data_AF-A4EZX5-F1
#
_entry.id   AF-A4EZX5-F1
#
_cell.length_a   1.000
_cell.length_b   1.000
_cell.length_c   1.000
_cell.angle_alpha   90.00
_cell.angle_beta   90.00
_cell.angle_gamma   90.00
#
_symmetry.space_group_name_H-M   'P 1'
#
loop_
_entity.id
_entity.type
_entity.pdbx_description
1 polymer ?
#
loop_
_entity_poly.entity_id
_entity_poly.type
_entity_poly.pdbx_seq_one_letter_code
_entity_poly.pdbx_strand_id
1 'polypeptide(L)'
;MKIGNIFGVVCLLITAGGIYLLLTQKSPREKALAELQNLQMAPETADLNIQLEDCVLDIAIRHQQPTHGNLLNSRMTADLRNYDSKSVNLRALGNGQIALSLLPKPVSNQTLTIAQSFLSKVPEEMRNRKPHTLTMRSTDGRVTQNSSLPTDEEGQMSRVQLRNLLQQPNGKLTFRLGIMVPEAKPGEPPAEPKPHKDAPALHAFVKAVEADAAITGYAFNLIYAETSETPEKLLVGGLEFPAHPQFVLATEDAAKNFAQALLHYIQASCRKPKAR
;
A
#
# COMPACT_ATOMS: atom_id res chain seq x y z
N MET A 1 -38.68 -6.17 71.53
CA MET A 1 -39.53 -6.28 70.31
C MET A 1 -38.72 -5.72 69.14
N LYS A 2 -38.16 -6.61 68.30
CA LYS A 2 -38.57 -6.91 66.89
C LYS A 2 -38.24 -5.78 65.90
N ILE A 3 -37.18 -5.91 65.07
CA ILE A 3 -37.15 -6.25 63.61
C ILE A 3 -37.73 -5.11 62.73
N GLY A 4 -37.13 -4.59 61.63
CA GLY A 4 -35.97 -4.95 60.81
C GLY A 4 -35.87 -4.11 59.50
N ASN A 5 -34.92 -4.51 58.62
CA ASN A 5 -34.68 -4.19 57.18
C ASN A 5 -34.26 -2.75 56.77
N ILE A 6 -33.15 -2.44 56.07
CA ILE A 6 -32.34 -3.01 54.95
C ILE A 6 -32.98 -2.82 53.55
N PHE A 7 -32.41 -1.86 52.79
CA PHE A 7 -32.22 -1.73 51.31
C PHE A 7 -33.34 -1.26 50.35
N GLY A 8 -32.89 -0.45 49.36
CA GLY A 8 -33.56 -0.11 48.09
C GLY A 8 -34.12 1.32 48.11
N VAL A 9 -33.71 2.29 47.28
CA VAL A 9 -33.58 2.29 45.83
C VAL A 9 -32.63 3.44 45.42
N VAL A 10 -31.45 3.10 44.88
CA VAL A 10 -30.69 4.00 43.99
C VAL A 10 -30.19 3.15 42.83
N CYS A 11 -31.07 2.87 41.88
CA CYS A 11 -30.71 2.27 40.61
C CYS A 11 -31.65 2.79 39.55
N LEU A 12 -31.06 3.30 38.44
CA LEU A 12 -31.65 3.69 37.15
C LEU A 12 -31.55 5.16 36.76
N LEU A 13 -30.37 5.80 36.85
CA LEU A 13 -30.08 6.97 35.99
C LEU A 13 -28.64 7.05 35.43
N ILE A 14 -27.74 6.11 35.72
CA ILE A 14 -26.34 6.16 35.24
C ILE A 14 -26.12 5.31 33.96
N THR A 15 -27.04 4.41 33.62
CA THR A 15 -26.85 3.50 32.48
C THR A 15 -27.14 4.14 31.13
N ALA A 16 -28.07 5.08 30.99
CA ALA A 16 -28.39 5.67 29.68
C ALA A 16 -27.26 6.57 29.13
N GLY A 17 -26.64 7.40 29.97
CA GLY A 17 -25.54 8.29 29.55
C GLY A 17 -24.22 7.55 29.30
N GLY A 18 -23.90 6.54 30.12
CA GLY A 18 -22.73 5.68 29.93
C GLY A 18 -22.85 4.80 28.69
N ILE A 19 -24.05 4.27 28.42
CA ILE A 19 -24.32 3.49 27.20
C ILE A 19 -24.32 4.41 25.97
N TYR A 20 -24.84 5.64 26.03
CA TYR A 20 -24.77 6.59 24.90
C TYR A 20 -23.33 7.02 24.59
N LEU A 21 -22.48 7.26 25.60
CA LEU A 21 -21.05 7.53 25.40
C LEU A 21 -20.26 6.31 24.92
N LEU A 22 -20.62 5.10 25.34
CA LEU A 22 -20.02 3.85 24.84
C LEU A 22 -20.49 3.52 23.41
N LEU A 23 -21.71 3.89 23.03
CA LEU A 23 -22.28 3.68 21.69
C LEU A 23 -21.88 4.77 20.67
N THR A 24 -21.39 5.93 21.11
CA THR A 24 -20.95 7.03 20.23
C THR A 24 -19.43 7.10 20.07
N GLN A 25 -18.66 6.32 20.84
CA GLN A 25 -17.22 6.23 20.65
C GLN A 25 -16.88 5.38 19.44
N LYS A 26 -16.49 6.04 18.35
CA LYS A 26 -15.92 5.37 17.18
C LYS A 26 -14.83 4.38 17.60
N SER A 27 -14.90 3.16 17.08
CA SER A 27 -13.87 2.15 17.29
C SER A 27 -12.51 2.66 16.76
N PRO A 28 -11.36 2.11 17.24
CA PRO A 28 -10.05 2.49 16.69
C PRO A 28 -9.97 2.35 15.17
N ARG A 29 -10.65 1.34 14.60
CA ARG A 29 -10.81 1.13 13.16
C ARG A 29 -11.54 2.30 12.50
N GLU A 30 -12.71 2.66 13.01
CA GLU A 30 -13.54 3.74 12.46
C GLU A 30 -12.86 5.10 12.52
N LYS A 31 -12.07 5.35 13.58
CA LYS A 31 -11.26 6.57 13.69
C LYS A 31 -10.17 6.61 12.62
N ALA A 32 -9.39 5.53 12.48
CA ALA A 32 -8.33 5.45 11.48
C ALA A 32 -8.90 5.54 10.04
N LEU A 33 -10.04 4.91 9.78
CA LEU A 33 -10.70 4.96 8.48
C LEU A 33 -11.24 6.35 8.16
N ALA A 34 -11.83 7.05 9.14
CA ALA A 34 -12.31 8.42 8.94
C ALA A 34 -11.16 9.37 8.59
N GLU A 35 -10.02 9.25 9.29
CA GLU A 35 -8.82 10.05 8.95
C GLU A 35 -8.28 9.69 7.55
N LEU A 36 -8.25 8.40 7.18
CA LEU A 36 -7.87 7.95 5.84
C LEU A 36 -8.78 8.51 4.74
N GLN A 37 -10.09 8.58 4.97
CA GLN A 37 -11.07 9.13 4.03
C GLN A 37 -10.94 10.66 3.91
N ASN A 38 -10.52 11.34 4.97
CA ASN A 38 -10.24 12.78 4.94
C ASN A 38 -8.96 13.12 4.17
N LEU A 39 -8.13 12.12 3.83
CA LEU A 39 -6.95 12.34 3.02
C LEU A 39 -7.38 12.57 1.57
N GLN A 40 -6.97 13.70 0.99
CA GLN A 40 -7.10 13.98 -0.44
C GLN A 40 -6.11 13.11 -1.23
N MET A 41 -6.27 11.79 -1.18
CA MET A 41 -5.42 10.81 -1.87
C MET A 41 -5.76 10.67 -3.35
N ALA A 42 -6.96 11.10 -3.75
CA ALA A 42 -7.42 11.03 -5.12
C ALA A 42 -8.28 12.27 -5.46
N PRO A 43 -8.38 12.63 -6.76
CA PRO A 43 -9.37 13.61 -7.22
C PRO A 43 -10.80 13.21 -6.84
N GLU A 44 -11.71 14.17 -6.67
CA GLU A 44 -13.13 13.88 -6.35
C GLU A 44 -13.81 12.99 -7.40
N THR A 45 -13.31 13.01 -8.64
CA THR A 45 -13.79 12.19 -9.76
C THR A 45 -13.25 10.75 -9.74
N ALA A 46 -12.39 10.40 -8.78
CA ALA A 46 -11.85 9.05 -8.65
C ALA A 46 -12.77 8.17 -7.80
N ASP A 47 -12.91 6.92 -8.23
CA ASP A 47 -13.43 5.85 -7.39
C ASP A 47 -12.34 5.42 -6.40
N LEU A 48 -12.55 5.74 -5.13
CA LEU A 48 -11.62 5.48 -4.03
C LEU A 48 -12.26 4.48 -3.07
N ASN A 49 -11.67 3.29 -2.95
CA ASN A 49 -12.04 2.29 -1.96
C ASN A 49 -10.91 2.13 -0.95
N ILE A 50 -11.23 2.36 0.32
CA ILE A 50 -10.30 2.19 1.45
C ILE A 50 -10.91 1.16 2.39
N GLN A 51 -10.16 0.09 2.63
CA GLN A 51 -10.52 -0.96 3.58
C GLN A 51 -9.42 -1.10 4.62
N LEU A 52 -9.86 -1.31 5.86
CA LEU A 52 -8.98 -1.55 6.99
C LEU A 52 -9.61 -2.70 7.79
N GLU A 53 -9.16 -3.92 7.56
CA GLU A 53 -9.76 -5.14 8.14
C GLU A 53 -8.69 -6.18 8.42
N ASP A 54 -8.81 -6.91 9.53
CA ASP A 54 -7.86 -7.95 9.94
C ASP A 54 -6.38 -7.54 9.83
N CYS A 55 -6.10 -6.27 10.16
CA CYS A 55 -4.79 -5.64 10.06
C CYS A 55 -4.21 -5.50 8.67
N VAL A 56 -5.02 -5.69 7.65
CA VAL A 56 -4.70 -5.34 6.27
C VAL A 56 -5.30 -3.98 5.99
N LEU A 57 -4.44 -3.05 5.59
CA LEU A 57 -4.84 -1.81 4.93
C LEU A 57 -4.85 -2.08 3.41
N ASP A 58 -5.96 -1.78 2.76
CA ASP A 58 -6.12 -1.87 1.31
C ASP A 58 -6.69 -0.55 0.79
N ILE A 59 -5.97 0.07 -0.14
CA ILE A 59 -6.35 1.32 -0.77
C ILE A 59 -6.34 1.09 -2.27
N ALA A 60 -7.51 1.16 -2.89
CA ALA A 60 -7.68 1.08 -4.34
C ALA A 60 -8.20 2.43 -4.88
N ILE A 61 -7.58 2.91 -5.95
CA ILE A 61 -7.92 4.16 -6.62
C ILE A 61 -8.09 3.85 -8.10
N ARG A 62 -9.27 4.16 -8.63
CA ARG A 62 -9.56 4.10 -10.05
C ARG A 62 -10.01 5.49 -10.53
N HIS A 63 -9.31 6.05 -11.49
CA HIS A 63 -9.56 7.41 -11.95
C HIS A 63 -9.45 7.52 -13.47
N GLN A 64 -10.52 7.95 -14.12
CA GLN A 64 -10.50 8.28 -15.53
C GLN A 64 -10.08 9.74 -15.70
N GLN A 65 -8.94 9.98 -16.35
CA GLN A 65 -8.42 11.33 -16.57
C GLN A 65 -9.27 12.08 -17.62
N PRO A 66 -9.82 13.26 -17.30
CA PRO A 66 -10.71 13.99 -18.20
C PRO A 66 -10.07 14.43 -19.51
N THR A 67 -8.78 14.79 -19.49
CA THR A 67 -8.08 15.44 -20.60
C THR A 67 -7.51 14.49 -21.65
N HIS A 68 -7.24 13.23 -21.26
CA HIS A 68 -6.60 12.25 -22.14
C HIS A 68 -7.38 10.95 -22.29
N GLY A 69 -8.49 10.77 -21.57
CA GLY A 69 -9.27 9.53 -21.59
C GLY A 69 -8.58 8.32 -20.94
N ASN A 70 -7.36 8.51 -20.42
CA ASN A 70 -6.58 7.47 -19.76
C ASN A 70 -7.26 7.00 -18.48
N LEU A 71 -7.19 5.70 -18.22
CA LEU A 71 -7.56 5.12 -16.94
C LEU A 71 -6.32 4.93 -16.06
N LEU A 72 -6.35 5.51 -14.87
CA LEU A 72 -5.44 5.18 -13.78
C LEU A 72 -6.11 4.12 -12.90
N ASN A 73 -5.42 3.00 -12.67
CA ASN A 73 -5.77 2.00 -11.67
C ASN A 73 -4.58 1.77 -10.74
N SER A 74 -4.74 2.09 -9.46
CA SER A 74 -3.72 1.91 -8.44
C SER A 74 -4.28 1.16 -7.25
N ARG A 75 -3.47 0.29 -6.65
CA ARG A 75 -3.83 -0.38 -5.40
C ARG A 75 -2.61 -0.55 -4.52
N MET A 76 -2.78 -0.38 -3.22
CA MET A 76 -1.77 -0.66 -2.21
C MET A 76 -2.39 -1.52 -1.12
N THR A 77 -1.77 -2.66 -0.85
CA THR A 77 -2.07 -3.47 0.33
C THR A 77 -0.91 -3.41 1.31
N ALA A 78 -1.20 -3.42 2.60
CA ALA A 78 -0.20 -3.46 3.66
C ALA A 78 -0.71 -4.25 4.87
N ASP A 79 0.02 -5.29 5.25
CA ASP A 79 -0.20 -5.95 6.54
C ASP A 79 0.45 -5.11 7.66
N LEU A 80 -0.38 -4.42 8.42
CA LEU A 80 0.03 -3.51 9.49
C LEU A 80 0.77 -4.21 10.64
N ARG A 81 0.69 -5.55 10.74
CA ARG A 81 1.48 -6.32 11.71
C ARG A 81 2.98 -6.25 11.40
N ASN A 82 3.35 -5.94 10.15
CA ASN A 82 4.74 -5.81 9.69
C ASN A 82 5.35 -4.42 9.98
N TYR A 83 4.62 -3.49 10.59
CA TYR A 83 5.10 -2.14 10.90
C TYR A 83 5.15 -1.90 12.41
N ASP A 84 5.94 -0.90 12.83
CA ASP A 84 6.01 -0.47 14.22
C ASP A 84 4.63 0.00 14.69
N SER A 85 4.23 -0.48 15.86
CA SER A 85 2.94 -0.15 16.47
C SER A 85 3.00 1.09 17.36
N LYS A 86 4.19 1.65 17.62
CA LYS A 86 4.41 2.74 18.58
C LYS A 86 4.85 4.04 17.92
N SER A 87 5.41 3.97 16.72
CA SER A 87 6.01 5.13 16.06
C SER A 87 5.74 5.13 14.56
N VAL A 88 5.70 6.34 14.02
CA VAL A 88 5.69 6.64 12.58
C VAL A 88 6.78 7.67 12.32
N ASN A 89 7.16 7.83 11.05
CA ASN A 89 8.00 8.93 10.63
C ASN A 89 7.13 10.08 10.10
N LEU A 90 7.33 11.30 10.60
CA LEU A 90 6.72 12.51 10.06
C LEU A 90 7.81 13.39 9.45
N ARG A 91 7.66 13.75 8.17
CA ARG A 91 8.62 14.56 7.43
C ARG A 91 7.92 15.73 6.73
N ALA A 92 8.36 16.96 7.01
CA ALA A 92 7.87 18.13 6.30
C ALA A 92 8.31 18.10 4.83
N LEU A 93 7.40 18.50 3.93
CA LEU A 93 7.64 18.55 2.48
C LEU A 93 8.04 19.94 1.98
N GLY A 94 8.13 20.93 2.85
CA GLY A 94 8.56 22.30 2.53
C GLY A 94 7.47 23.21 1.95
N ASN A 95 6.27 22.67 1.68
CA ASN A 95 5.09 23.40 1.20
C ASN A 95 3.95 23.45 2.24
N GLY A 96 4.27 23.25 3.52
CA GLY A 96 3.31 23.14 4.62
C GLY A 96 2.72 21.73 4.81
N GLN A 97 2.84 20.85 3.82
CA GLN A 97 2.38 19.47 3.92
C GLN A 97 3.38 18.59 4.68
N ILE A 98 2.86 17.53 5.31
CA ILE A 98 3.64 16.52 6.03
C ILE A 98 3.46 15.16 5.36
N ALA A 99 4.57 14.45 5.12
CA ALA A 99 4.56 13.04 4.79
C ALA A 99 4.61 12.20 6.08
N LEU A 100 3.60 11.34 6.28
CA LEU A 100 3.59 10.29 7.29
C LEU A 100 4.00 8.98 6.65
N SER A 101 5.02 8.31 7.17
CA SER A 101 5.44 6.97 6.71
C SER A 101 5.42 5.97 7.86
N LEU A 102 4.88 4.78 7.62
CA LEU A 102 4.98 3.68 8.56
C LEU A 102 6.40 3.11 8.61
N LEU A 103 6.90 2.86 9.82
CA LEU A 103 8.23 2.28 10.03
C LEU A 103 8.15 0.76 9.92
N PRO A 104 8.84 0.11 8.97
CA PRO A 104 8.80 -1.35 8.86
C PRO A 104 9.53 -2.01 10.04
N LYS A 105 9.00 -3.14 10.51
CA LYS A 105 9.73 -4.05 11.40
C LYS A 105 10.82 -4.80 10.62
N PRO A 106 11.79 -5.42 11.31
CA PRO A 106 12.74 -6.32 10.67
C PRO A 106 12.03 -7.41 9.84
N VAL A 107 12.60 -7.73 8.68
CA VAL A 107 12.05 -8.72 7.73
C VAL A 107 11.78 -10.04 8.44
N SER A 108 10.50 -10.44 8.49
CA SER A 108 10.05 -11.65 9.16
C SER A 108 10.08 -12.87 8.22
N ASN A 109 10.00 -14.08 8.79
CA ASN A 109 9.83 -15.29 7.98
C ASN A 109 8.53 -15.29 7.16
N GLN A 110 7.48 -14.64 7.68
CA GLN A 110 6.22 -14.48 6.94
C GLN A 110 6.42 -13.57 5.74
N THR A 111 7.10 -12.44 5.91
CA THR A 111 7.46 -11.52 4.81
C THR A 111 8.23 -12.24 3.71
N LEU A 112 9.17 -13.11 4.06
CA LEU A 112 9.92 -13.91 3.08
C LEU A 112 9.04 -14.91 2.34
N THR A 113 8.12 -15.59 3.04
CA THR A 113 7.17 -16.51 2.40
C THR A 113 6.25 -15.78 1.43
N ILE A 114 5.79 -14.59 1.79
CA ILE A 114 5.00 -13.74 0.89
C ILE A 114 5.85 -13.28 -0.30
N ALA A 115 7.12 -12.89 -0.08
CA ALA A 115 8.03 -12.49 -1.15
C ALA A 115 8.27 -13.63 -2.17
N GLN A 116 8.44 -14.86 -1.69
CA GLN A 116 8.56 -16.05 -2.54
C GLN A 116 7.26 -16.30 -3.31
N SER A 117 6.10 -16.19 -2.66
CA SER A 117 4.79 -16.35 -3.31
C SER A 117 4.57 -15.27 -4.38
N PHE A 118 4.95 -14.02 -4.09
CA PHE A 118 4.95 -12.90 -5.03
C PHE A 118 5.84 -13.18 -6.25
N LEU A 119 7.09 -13.62 -6.06
CA LEU A 119 7.98 -13.98 -7.17
C LEU A 119 7.48 -15.18 -7.97
N SER A 120 6.76 -16.13 -7.35
CA SER A 120 6.18 -17.27 -8.07
C SER A 120 5.13 -16.87 -9.11
N LYS A 121 4.53 -15.67 -8.97
CA LYS A 121 3.55 -15.14 -9.93
C LYS A 121 4.18 -14.42 -11.12
N VAL A 122 5.50 -14.23 -11.12
CA VAL A 122 6.20 -13.62 -12.27
C VAL A 122 5.99 -14.52 -13.50
N PRO A 123 5.43 -14.00 -14.61
CA PRO A 123 5.23 -14.76 -15.84
C PRO A 123 6.56 -15.19 -16.47
N GLU A 124 6.55 -16.31 -17.20
CA GLU A 124 7.75 -16.87 -17.84
C GLU A 124 8.41 -15.87 -18.79
N GLU A 125 7.60 -15.09 -19.50
CA GLU A 125 8.04 -14.04 -20.42
C GLU A 125 8.84 -12.94 -19.73
N MET A 126 8.73 -12.81 -18.40
CA MET A 126 9.50 -11.86 -17.60
C MET A 126 10.71 -12.51 -16.88
N ARG A 127 10.70 -13.83 -16.63
CA ARG A 127 11.75 -14.54 -15.86
C ARG A 127 13.09 -14.59 -16.57
N ASN A 128 13.07 -14.79 -17.89
CA ASN A 128 14.27 -15.07 -18.69
C ASN A 128 14.78 -13.86 -19.49
N ARG A 129 14.22 -12.68 -19.25
CA ARG A 129 14.67 -11.46 -19.92
C ARG A 129 15.92 -10.94 -19.24
N LYS A 130 16.97 -10.70 -20.04
CA LYS A 130 18.16 -9.99 -19.58
C LYS A 130 17.70 -8.71 -18.85
N PRO A 131 18.08 -8.54 -17.58
CA PRO A 131 17.43 -7.59 -16.69
C PRO A 131 17.74 -6.15 -17.10
N HIS A 132 16.69 -5.35 -17.23
CA HIS A 132 16.79 -3.90 -17.22
C HIS A 132 16.70 -3.41 -15.76
N THR A 133 17.82 -2.85 -15.29
CA THR A 133 18.07 -1.85 -14.22
C THR A 133 17.17 -1.77 -12.95
N LEU A 134 17.75 -2.00 -11.75
CA LEU A 134 17.21 -1.77 -10.39
C LEU A 134 17.63 -0.41 -9.75
N THR A 135 16.79 0.63 -9.74
CA THR A 135 17.22 1.92 -9.16
C THR A 135 17.10 1.93 -7.63
N MET A 136 18.19 1.83 -6.85
CA MET A 136 18.11 2.22 -5.42
C MET A 136 18.30 3.72 -5.29
N ARG A 137 17.41 4.39 -4.57
CA ARG A 137 17.48 5.81 -4.26
C ARG A 137 17.82 5.96 -2.78
N SER A 138 18.95 6.56 -2.47
CA SER A 138 19.33 7.00 -1.13
C SER A 138 18.41 8.13 -0.67
N THR A 139 18.32 8.36 0.64
CA THR A 139 17.52 9.43 1.27
C THR A 139 17.93 10.85 0.85
N ASP A 140 19.13 11.02 0.28
CA ASP A 140 19.65 12.25 -0.32
C ASP A 140 19.37 12.37 -1.83
N GLY A 141 18.63 11.42 -2.42
CA GLY A 141 18.29 11.40 -3.84
C GLY A 141 19.35 10.76 -4.75
N ARG A 142 20.50 10.32 -4.21
CA ARG A 142 21.56 9.67 -5.01
C ARG A 142 21.18 8.24 -5.36
N VAL A 143 21.52 7.81 -6.57
CA VAL A 143 21.23 6.46 -7.08
C VAL A 143 22.36 5.51 -6.70
N THR A 144 22.07 4.49 -5.91
CA THR A 144 23.02 3.43 -5.54
C THR A 144 22.60 2.13 -6.23
N GLN A 145 23.23 1.82 -7.35
CA GLN A 145 23.30 0.49 -8.00
C GLN A 145 22.03 -0.26 -8.45
N ASN A 146 22.13 -0.83 -9.66
CA ASN A 146 21.13 -1.65 -10.33
C ASN A 146 21.57 -3.12 -10.42
N SER A 147 20.95 -4.05 -9.68
CA SER A 147 21.14 -5.50 -9.81
C SER A 147 19.94 -6.22 -10.42
N SER A 148 20.25 -7.09 -11.37
CA SER A 148 19.43 -8.18 -11.91
C SER A 148 18.72 -8.99 -10.83
N LEU A 149 17.53 -9.54 -11.13
CA LEU A 149 17.10 -10.75 -10.43
C LEU A 149 18.15 -11.85 -10.67
N PRO A 150 18.58 -12.59 -9.64
CA PRO A 150 19.54 -13.69 -9.79
C PRO A 150 19.05 -14.65 -10.87
N THR A 151 19.98 -15.05 -11.74
CA THR A 151 19.73 -15.95 -12.88
C THR A 151 19.80 -17.43 -12.48
N ASP A 152 19.94 -17.72 -11.19
CA ASP A 152 20.02 -19.09 -10.70
C ASP A 152 18.72 -19.84 -11.04
N GLU A 153 18.91 -21.14 -11.32
CA GLU A 153 17.94 -22.06 -11.89
C GLU A 153 16.51 -21.83 -11.33
N GLU A 154 15.56 -21.60 -12.24
CA GLU A 154 14.11 -21.49 -12.01
C GLU A 154 13.53 -20.14 -11.57
N GLY A 155 14.26 -19.02 -11.58
CA GLY A 155 13.67 -17.73 -11.21
C GLY A 155 13.16 -17.69 -9.76
N GLN A 156 13.71 -18.56 -8.92
CA GLN A 156 13.42 -18.65 -7.50
C GLN A 156 14.57 -18.01 -6.71
N MET A 157 14.34 -16.82 -6.17
CA MET A 157 15.31 -16.24 -5.24
C MET A 157 15.25 -16.99 -3.91
N SER A 158 16.39 -17.49 -3.42
CA SER A 158 16.44 -18.21 -2.14
C SER A 158 16.00 -17.30 -0.98
N ARG A 159 15.50 -17.88 0.11
CA ARG A 159 15.09 -17.13 1.31
C ARG A 159 16.23 -16.27 1.88
N VAL A 160 17.48 -16.73 1.75
CA VAL A 160 18.66 -16.00 2.22
C VAL A 160 18.91 -14.77 1.34
N GLN A 161 18.90 -14.94 0.01
CA GLN A 161 19.03 -13.81 -0.93
C GLN A 161 17.90 -12.78 -0.75
N LEU A 162 16.65 -13.25 -0.63
CA LEU A 162 15.49 -12.38 -0.37
C LEU A 162 15.63 -11.60 0.94
N ARG A 163 16.09 -12.26 2.01
CA ARG A 163 16.33 -11.58 3.28
C ARG A 163 17.39 -10.51 3.14
N ASN A 164 18.52 -10.84 2.52
CA ASN A 164 19.61 -9.89 2.34
C ASN A 164 19.16 -8.67 1.52
N LEU A 165 18.38 -8.88 0.45
CA LEU A 165 17.83 -7.80 -0.36
C LEU A 165 16.85 -6.92 0.43
N LEU A 166 15.86 -7.53 1.08
CA LEU A 166 14.80 -6.81 1.79
C LEU A 166 15.27 -6.11 3.08
N GLN A 167 16.41 -6.51 3.64
CA GLN A 167 17.00 -5.86 4.82
C GLN A 167 17.86 -4.64 4.47
N GLN A 168 18.20 -4.42 3.20
CA GLN A 168 18.92 -3.22 2.79
C GLN A 168 18.05 -1.97 2.99
N PRO A 169 18.64 -0.79 3.21
CA PRO A 169 17.90 0.47 3.17
C PRO A 169 17.13 0.60 1.85
N ASN A 170 15.81 0.79 1.93
CA ASN A 170 14.90 0.82 0.78
C ASN A 170 14.87 -0.48 -0.06
N GLY A 171 15.24 -1.63 0.52
CA GLY A 171 15.23 -2.94 -0.12
C GLY A 171 13.82 -3.36 -0.54
N LYS A 172 13.59 -3.50 -1.84
CA LYS A 172 12.32 -3.95 -2.41
C LYS A 172 12.50 -4.58 -3.79
N LEU A 173 11.54 -5.42 -4.16
CA LEU A 173 11.32 -5.94 -5.50
C LEU A 173 10.46 -4.94 -6.26
N THR A 174 10.88 -4.56 -7.47
CA THR A 174 10.14 -3.61 -8.31
C THR A 174 10.14 -4.06 -9.76
N PHE A 175 8.96 -4.02 -10.37
CA PHE A 175 8.73 -4.33 -11.78
C PHE A 175 8.10 -3.11 -12.41
N ARG A 176 8.70 -2.60 -13.49
CA ARG A 176 8.27 -1.36 -14.12
C ARG A 176 8.20 -1.53 -15.63
N LEU A 177 7.11 -1.02 -16.19
CA LEU A 177 6.88 -0.85 -17.61
C LEU A 177 6.91 0.65 -17.88
N GLY A 178 7.94 1.09 -18.58
CA GLY A 178 8.01 2.46 -19.10
C GLY A 178 7.20 2.59 -20.39
N ILE A 179 6.89 3.83 -20.73
CA ILE A 179 6.23 4.18 -21.98
C ILE A 179 7.29 4.43 -23.06
N MET A 180 7.03 3.94 -24.27
CA MET A 180 7.84 4.30 -25.43
C MET A 180 7.16 5.49 -26.11
N VAL A 181 7.84 6.63 -26.14
CA VAL A 181 7.43 7.78 -26.95
C VAL A 181 8.28 7.77 -28.21
N PRO A 182 7.71 7.43 -29.39
CA PRO A 182 8.47 7.47 -30.62
C PRO A 182 8.97 8.89 -30.89
N GLU A 183 10.21 9.05 -31.36
CA GLU A 183 10.72 10.35 -31.79
C GLU A 183 9.85 10.88 -32.92
N ALA A 184 9.29 12.08 -32.75
CA ALA A 184 8.61 12.78 -33.82
C ALA A 184 9.63 13.29 -34.84
N LYS A 185 9.32 13.18 -36.14
CA LYS A 185 10.14 13.81 -37.17
C LYS A 185 10.09 15.33 -37.00
N PRO A 186 11.15 16.06 -37.40
CA PRO A 186 11.11 17.52 -37.39
C PRO A 186 9.90 18.06 -38.18
N GLY A 187 9.03 18.80 -37.50
CA GLY A 187 7.81 19.37 -38.09
C GLY A 187 6.54 18.52 -37.93
N GLU A 188 6.63 17.31 -37.37
CA GLU A 188 5.45 16.49 -37.02
C GLU A 188 5.09 16.65 -35.52
N PRO A 189 3.81 16.49 -35.15
CA PRO A 189 3.42 16.44 -33.74
C PRO A 189 4.06 15.24 -33.03
N PRO A 190 4.25 15.29 -31.70
CA PRO A 190 4.68 14.14 -30.91
C PRO A 190 3.87 12.90 -31.23
N ALA A 191 4.54 11.78 -31.51
CA ALA A 191 3.84 10.53 -31.76
C ALA A 191 3.03 10.11 -30.53
N GLU A 192 1.82 9.58 -30.76
CA GLU A 192 1.00 9.08 -29.68
C GLU A 192 1.71 7.96 -28.92
N PRO A 193 1.64 7.95 -27.57
CA PRO A 193 2.25 6.91 -26.79
C PRO A 193 1.63 5.55 -27.11
N LYS A 194 2.48 4.52 -27.27
CA LYS A 194 2.02 3.16 -27.55
C LYS A 194 2.34 2.21 -26.41
N PRO A 195 1.44 1.25 -26.11
CA PRO A 195 1.71 0.14 -25.21
C PRO A 195 3.01 -0.58 -25.58
N HIS A 196 3.83 -0.89 -24.59
CA HIS A 196 5.05 -1.66 -24.79
C HIS A 196 4.71 -3.13 -25.03
N LYS A 197 5.55 -3.88 -25.76
CA LYS A 197 5.35 -5.32 -26.02
C LYS A 197 5.25 -6.20 -24.77
N ASP A 198 5.66 -5.68 -23.61
CA ASP A 198 5.65 -6.38 -22.32
C ASP A 198 4.45 -6.00 -21.45
N ALA A 199 3.58 -5.12 -21.95
CA ALA A 199 2.35 -4.73 -21.29
C ALA A 199 1.48 -5.94 -20.92
N PRO A 200 1.27 -6.94 -21.81
CA PRO A 200 0.48 -8.12 -21.45
C PRO A 200 1.07 -8.93 -20.30
N ALA A 201 2.41 -9.09 -20.26
CA ALA A 201 3.08 -9.85 -19.22
C ALA A 201 3.01 -9.13 -17.85
N LEU A 202 3.29 -7.83 -17.80
CA LEU A 202 3.14 -7.08 -16.54
C LEU A 202 1.68 -7.08 -16.07
N HIS A 203 0.73 -6.92 -16.97
CA HIS A 203 -0.69 -6.97 -16.65
C HIS A 203 -1.07 -8.32 -16.03
N ALA A 204 -0.67 -9.44 -16.65
CA ALA A 204 -0.90 -10.78 -16.14
C ALA A 204 -0.27 -10.97 -14.75
N PHE A 205 0.94 -10.46 -14.54
CA PHE A 205 1.61 -10.52 -13.24
C PHE A 205 0.80 -9.79 -12.15
N VAL A 206 0.35 -8.56 -12.42
CA VAL A 206 -0.44 -7.78 -11.46
C VAL A 206 -1.75 -8.48 -11.13
N LYS A 207 -2.47 -8.99 -12.14
CA LYS A 207 -3.73 -9.72 -11.90
C LYS A 207 -3.51 -11.03 -11.13
N ALA A 208 -2.41 -11.74 -11.36
CA ALA A 208 -2.06 -12.95 -10.62
C ALA A 208 -1.70 -12.67 -9.15
N VAL A 209 -1.06 -11.54 -8.86
CA VAL A 209 -0.80 -11.06 -7.49
C VAL A 209 -2.10 -10.61 -6.82
N GLU A 210 -2.93 -9.84 -7.52
CA GLU A 210 -4.20 -9.33 -7.01
C GLU A 210 -5.21 -10.44 -6.69
N ALA A 211 -5.23 -11.52 -7.47
CA ALA A 211 -6.11 -12.66 -7.26
C ALA A 211 -5.71 -13.53 -6.06
N ASP A 212 -4.49 -13.39 -5.52
CA ASP A 212 -3.98 -14.20 -4.42
C ASP A 212 -4.03 -13.43 -3.10
N ALA A 213 -5.10 -13.65 -2.32
CA ALA A 213 -5.32 -12.99 -1.04
C ALA A 213 -4.22 -13.26 0.00
N ALA A 214 -3.37 -14.28 -0.18
CA ALA A 214 -2.24 -14.53 0.71
C ALA A 214 -1.06 -13.57 0.43
N ILE A 215 -1.02 -12.94 -0.75
CA ILE A 215 0.00 -11.97 -1.12
C ILE A 215 -0.44 -10.58 -0.66
N THR A 216 -0.07 -10.21 0.56
CA THR A 216 -0.28 -8.86 1.11
C THR A 216 0.99 -8.03 1.07
N GLY A 217 0.88 -6.70 1.11
CA GLY A 217 2.07 -5.84 1.20
C GLY A 217 2.64 -5.47 -0.16
N TYR A 218 1.83 -5.43 -1.21
CA TYR A 218 2.24 -4.99 -2.55
C TYR A 218 1.59 -3.66 -2.90
N ALA A 219 2.18 -2.94 -3.85
CA ALA A 219 1.55 -1.77 -4.46
C ALA A 219 1.72 -1.82 -5.97
N PHE A 220 0.67 -1.46 -6.71
CA PHE A 220 0.75 -1.24 -8.15
C PHE A 220 0.14 0.09 -8.56
N ASN A 221 0.62 0.58 -9.70
CA ASN A 221 0.05 1.71 -10.41
C ASN A 221 0.09 1.40 -11.90
N LEU A 222 -1.07 1.37 -12.55
CA LEU A 222 -1.28 1.07 -13.95
C LEU A 222 -1.98 2.25 -14.63
N ILE A 223 -1.48 2.65 -15.79
CA ILE A 223 -2.07 3.69 -16.64
C ILE A 223 -2.39 3.07 -17.99
N TYR A 224 -3.66 3.12 -18.39
CA TYR A 224 -4.16 2.63 -19.67
C TYR A 224 -4.46 3.81 -20.60
N ALA A 225 -4.28 3.62 -21.90
CA ALA A 225 -4.55 4.63 -22.93
C ALA A 225 -6.03 5.02 -23.06
N GLU A 226 -6.92 4.16 -22.54
CA GLU A 226 -8.37 4.29 -22.67
C GLU A 226 -9.03 3.93 -21.33
N THR A 227 -10.35 3.90 -21.31
CA THR A 227 -11.18 3.61 -20.12
C THR A 227 -11.23 2.13 -19.74
N SER A 228 -10.66 1.25 -20.56
CA SER A 228 -10.69 -0.22 -20.34
C SER A 228 -9.39 -0.74 -19.74
N GLU A 229 -9.50 -1.65 -18.77
CA GLU A 229 -8.37 -2.37 -18.18
C GLU A 229 -7.97 -3.57 -19.04
N THR A 230 -7.60 -3.31 -20.30
CA THR A 230 -7.15 -4.37 -21.22
C THR A 230 -5.62 -4.42 -21.26
N PRO A 231 -5.00 -5.62 -21.27
CA PRO A 231 -3.55 -5.78 -21.29
C PRO A 231 -2.88 -5.03 -22.45
N GLU A 232 -3.55 -4.96 -23.60
CA GLU A 232 -3.09 -4.34 -24.83
C GLU A 232 -3.15 -2.81 -24.78
N LYS A 233 -3.84 -2.22 -23.80
CA LYS A 233 -3.98 -0.76 -23.62
C LYS A 233 -3.11 -0.22 -22.49
N LEU A 234 -2.40 -1.09 -21.75
CA LEU A 234 -1.53 -0.67 -20.66
C LEU A 234 -0.30 0.09 -21.21
N LEU A 235 -0.20 1.37 -20.87
CA LEU A 235 0.87 2.28 -21.30
C LEU A 235 2.05 2.28 -20.33
N VAL A 236 1.75 2.40 -19.04
CA VAL A 236 2.73 2.48 -17.95
C VAL A 236 2.24 1.57 -16.84
N GLY A 237 3.17 0.85 -16.23
CA GLY A 237 2.85 0.00 -15.10
C GLY A 237 3.98 -0.09 -14.10
N GLY A 238 3.63 -0.19 -12.84
CA GLY A 238 4.56 -0.47 -11.76
C GLY A 238 3.93 -1.46 -10.79
N LEU A 239 4.72 -2.41 -10.31
CA LEU A 239 4.37 -3.31 -9.20
C LEU A 239 5.57 -3.42 -8.26
N GLU A 240 5.35 -3.28 -6.97
CA GLU A 240 6.41 -3.36 -5.96
C GLU A 240 6.02 -4.16 -4.72
N PHE A 241 7.03 -4.75 -4.09
CA PHE A 241 6.92 -5.48 -2.83
C PHE A 241 8.22 -5.36 -2.01
N PRO A 242 8.17 -5.12 -0.69
CA PRO A 242 6.99 -4.70 0.05
C PRO A 242 6.62 -3.25 -0.27
N ALA A 243 5.33 -2.95 -0.25
CA ALA A 243 4.81 -1.59 -0.28
C ALA A 243 5.22 -0.85 1.00
N HIS A 244 5.51 0.43 0.86
CA HIS A 244 5.83 1.31 1.99
C HIS A 244 4.72 2.36 2.12
N PRO A 245 3.76 2.15 3.04
CA PRO A 245 2.65 3.09 3.23
C PRO A 245 3.18 4.47 3.61
N GLN A 246 2.91 5.42 2.74
CA GLN A 246 3.21 6.83 2.93
C GLN A 246 1.98 7.65 2.56
N PHE A 247 1.63 8.58 3.45
CA PHE A 247 0.47 9.44 3.31
C PHE A 247 0.96 10.89 3.32
N VAL A 248 0.36 11.74 2.48
CA VAL A 248 0.64 13.18 2.47
C VAL A 248 -0.55 13.90 3.07
N LEU A 249 -0.26 14.71 4.10
CA LEU A 249 -1.25 15.40 4.92
C LEU A 249 -1.08 16.91 4.74
N ALA A 250 -2.20 17.62 4.76
CA ALA A 250 -2.22 19.07 4.55
C ALA A 250 -1.45 19.84 5.63
N THR A 251 -1.44 19.35 6.88
CA THR A 251 -0.83 20.02 8.03
C THR A 251 -0.17 19.04 8.99
N GLU A 252 0.68 19.55 9.89
CA GLU A 252 1.31 18.76 10.94
C GLU A 252 0.31 18.22 11.96
N ASP A 253 -0.70 19.00 12.34
CA ASP A 253 -1.73 18.55 13.28
C ASP A 253 -2.58 17.42 12.68
N ALA A 254 -2.94 17.52 11.40
CA ALA A 254 -3.62 16.43 10.69
C ALA A 254 -2.77 15.16 10.66
N ALA A 255 -1.46 15.29 10.41
CA ALA A 255 -0.53 14.17 10.43
C ALA A 255 -0.40 13.52 11.82
N LYS A 256 -0.37 14.31 12.89
CA LYS A 256 -0.34 13.80 14.27
C LYS A 256 -1.63 13.09 14.64
N ASN A 257 -2.78 13.66 14.32
CA ASN A 257 -4.09 13.07 14.59
C ASN A 257 -4.24 11.74 13.85
N PHE A 258 -3.88 11.71 12.56
CA PHE A 258 -3.91 10.48 11.78
C PHE A 258 -2.92 9.44 12.31
N ALA A 259 -1.68 9.83 12.63
CA ALA A 259 -0.70 8.95 13.26
C ALA A 259 -1.23 8.31 14.54
N GLN A 260 -1.85 9.10 15.42
CA GLN A 260 -2.40 8.61 16.68
C GLN A 260 -3.55 7.61 16.44
N ALA A 261 -4.47 7.93 15.52
CA ALA A 261 -5.57 7.04 15.18
C ALA A 261 -5.06 5.70 14.61
N LEU A 262 -4.11 5.77 13.67
CA LEU A 262 -3.53 4.59 13.02
C LEU A 262 -2.73 3.73 14.00
N LEU A 263 -1.85 4.32 14.81
CA LEU A 263 -1.08 3.60 15.82
C LEU A 263 -1.99 2.95 16.87
N HIS A 264 -3.04 3.66 17.31
CA HIS A 264 -4.02 3.08 18.23
C HIS A 264 -4.73 1.87 17.62
N TYR A 265 -5.15 1.95 16.34
CA TYR A 265 -5.70 0.80 15.63
C TYR A 265 -4.73 -0.39 15.60
N ILE A 266 -3.47 -0.16 15.24
CA ILE A 266 -2.44 -1.21 15.18
C ILE A 266 -2.22 -1.85 16.56
N GLN A 267 -2.16 -1.04 17.62
CA GLN A 267 -1.97 -1.55 18.98
C GLN A 267 -3.17 -2.34 19.50
N ALA A 268 -4.39 -1.88 19.21
CA ALA A 268 -5.61 -2.50 19.69
C ALA A 268 -5.97 -3.78 18.92
N SER A 269 -5.75 -3.77 17.60
CA SER A 269 -6.31 -4.79 16.70
C SER A 269 -5.24 -5.71 16.09
N CYS A 270 -3.96 -5.28 16.05
CA CYS A 270 -2.90 -5.97 15.29
C CYS A 270 -1.81 -6.61 16.15
N ARG A 271 -2.06 -6.76 17.45
CA ARG A 271 -1.23 -7.61 18.29
C ARG A 271 -1.60 -9.07 18.01
N LYS A 272 -0.57 -9.93 17.82
CA LYS A 272 -0.73 -11.36 17.53
C LYS A 272 -1.88 -11.97 18.35
N PRO A 273 -2.70 -12.86 17.77
CA PRO A 273 -3.66 -13.59 18.57
C PRO A 273 -2.91 -14.29 19.70
N LYS A 274 -3.45 -14.21 20.93
CA LYS A 274 -3.08 -15.18 21.96
C LYS A 274 -3.31 -16.56 21.34
N ALA A 275 -2.27 -17.38 21.29
CA ALA A 275 -2.44 -18.80 20.98
C ALA A 275 -3.58 -19.33 21.87
N ARG A 276 -4.63 -19.86 21.25
CA ARG A 276 -5.62 -20.69 21.92
C ARG A 276 -5.10 -22.10 21.95
#